data_AF-A0A167GPG0-F1
#
_entry.id   AF-A0A167GPG0-F1
#
_cell.length_a   1.000
_cell.length_b   1.000
_cell.length_c   1.000
_cell.angle_alpha   90.00
_cell.angle_beta   90.00
_cell.angle_gamma   90.00
#
_symmetry.space_group_name_H-M   'P 1'
#
loop_
_entity.id
_entity.type
_entity.pdbx_description
1 polymer ?
#
loop_
_entity_poly.entity_id
_entity_poly.type
_entity_poly.pdbx_seq_one_letter_code
_entity_poly.pdbx_strand_id
1 'polypeptide(L)'
;MYKRFIFTLMPLLFVMQAFANEPFTIQNTHTIQVTSKINQQSYELYVRLPKGYNKSKRHYPLVLINDTSYSIATASGILHLIEGRDIEEVVVVGISYSKGTNPLISRTRDYTPTFAPEETMGHSREAQQVSGQANSYVKFIETQVLPLVISQYRIDSSRKTFVGHSYGGLLGTYILLHQPELFSSYILGSPSFWYDNKVIFEMEKNYAKHNSVLPATVRYFIGGKEGFMVTDLKEFMSILDKRQYKSFDYQHTVIPNTSHFSVFAQLLTEGLISLYGK
;
A
#
# COMPACT_ATOMS: atom_id res chain seq x y z
N MET A 1 -3.97 -87.95 2.52
CA MET A 1 -4.08 -86.97 3.63
C MET A 1 -3.11 -85.83 3.35
N TYR A 2 -3.50 -84.83 2.56
CA TYR A 2 -2.63 -83.71 2.18
C TYR A 2 -2.98 -82.48 3.03
N LYS A 3 -2.05 -82.05 3.90
CA LYS A 3 -2.17 -80.80 4.66
C LYS A 3 -1.80 -79.63 3.75
N ARG A 4 -2.78 -78.77 3.45
CA ARG A 4 -2.55 -77.46 2.80
C ARG A 4 -2.11 -76.46 3.87
N PHE A 5 -0.89 -75.95 3.75
CA PHE A 5 -0.43 -74.77 4.50
C PHE A 5 -0.93 -73.52 3.77
N ILE A 6 -1.71 -72.70 4.48
CA ILE A 6 -2.10 -71.37 4.01
C ILE A 6 -1.03 -70.39 4.50
N PHE A 7 -0.27 -69.81 3.57
CA PHE A 7 0.62 -68.70 3.85
C PHE A 7 -0.20 -67.41 3.83
N THR A 8 -0.39 -66.79 4.99
CA THR A 8 -0.97 -65.46 5.12
C THR A 8 0.08 -64.42 4.73
N LEU A 9 -0.12 -63.78 3.58
CA LEU A 9 0.71 -62.67 3.12
C LEU A 9 0.39 -61.44 3.98
N MET A 10 1.32 -61.02 4.83
CA MET A 10 1.20 -59.81 5.65
C MET A 10 1.59 -58.59 4.79
N PRO A 11 0.68 -57.64 4.51
CA PRO A 11 1.01 -56.50 3.67
C PRO A 11 1.97 -55.57 4.42
N LEU A 12 3.16 -55.36 3.86
CA LEU A 12 4.10 -54.33 4.32
C LEU A 12 3.50 -52.95 3.98
N LEU A 13 2.97 -52.26 5.00
CA LEU A 13 2.56 -50.86 4.88
C LEU A 13 3.81 -49.97 4.80
N PHE A 14 4.16 -49.56 3.58
CA PHE A 14 5.13 -48.48 3.36
C PHE A 14 4.46 -47.15 3.77
N VAL A 15 4.83 -46.63 4.93
CA VAL A 15 4.48 -45.26 5.32
C VAL A 15 5.37 -44.32 4.53
N MET A 16 4.85 -43.75 3.44
CA MET A 16 5.46 -42.56 2.83
C MET A 16 5.40 -41.43 3.86
N GLN A 17 6.53 -41.07 4.46
CA GLN A 17 6.66 -39.80 5.15
C GLN A 17 6.51 -38.71 4.10
N ALA A 18 5.33 -38.08 4.04
CA ALA A 18 5.17 -36.82 3.34
C ALA A 18 6.10 -35.81 4.02
N PHE A 19 7.10 -35.32 3.29
CA PHE A 19 7.87 -34.17 3.73
C PHE A 19 6.91 -32.98 3.77
N ALA A 20 6.46 -32.61 4.97
CA ALA A 20 5.76 -31.36 5.16
C ALA A 20 6.78 -30.24 4.88
N ASN A 21 6.66 -29.61 3.70
CA ASN A 21 7.44 -28.43 3.38
C ASN A 21 6.86 -27.27 4.20
N GLU A 22 7.60 -26.85 5.22
CA GLU A 22 7.26 -25.62 5.95
C GLU A 22 7.28 -24.44 4.96
N PRO A 23 6.20 -23.63 4.90
CA PRO A 23 6.15 -22.51 3.98
C PRO A 23 7.25 -21.49 4.35
N PHE A 24 7.89 -20.92 3.34
CA PHE A 24 8.83 -19.82 3.55
C PHE A 24 8.11 -18.63 4.21
N THR A 25 8.70 -18.08 5.27
CA THR A 25 8.17 -16.91 5.98
C THR A 25 9.16 -15.76 5.95
N ILE A 26 8.63 -14.54 5.89
CA ILE A 26 9.43 -13.33 6.08
C ILE A 26 9.52 -13.06 7.58
N GLN A 27 10.75 -12.93 8.10
CA GLN A 27 10.96 -12.68 9.52
C GLN A 27 10.26 -11.40 10.01
N ASN A 28 9.79 -11.44 11.26
CA ASN A 28 9.10 -10.34 11.93
C ASN A 28 7.83 -9.87 11.21
N THR A 29 7.18 -10.78 10.49
CA THR A 29 5.88 -10.52 9.87
C THR A 29 4.80 -11.43 10.40
N HIS A 30 3.58 -10.91 10.45
CA HIS A 30 2.37 -11.67 10.75
C HIS A 30 1.14 -10.98 10.15
N THR A 31 0.02 -11.68 10.11
CA THR A 31 -1.24 -11.20 9.52
C THR A 31 -2.34 -11.06 10.54
N ILE A 32 -3.17 -10.02 10.42
CA ILE A 32 -4.40 -9.84 11.19
C ILE A 32 -5.58 -9.72 10.23
N GLN A 33 -6.60 -10.55 10.39
CA GLN A 33 -7.84 -10.41 9.62
C GLN A 33 -8.71 -9.30 10.22
N VAL A 34 -9.24 -8.44 9.35
CA VAL A 34 -10.13 -7.34 9.73
C VAL A 34 -11.29 -7.26 8.76
N THR A 35 -12.52 -7.30 9.28
CA THR A 35 -13.72 -7.04 8.50
C THR A 35 -14.14 -5.58 8.70
N SER A 36 -14.26 -4.86 7.60
CA SER A 36 -14.75 -3.49 7.57
C SER A 36 -16.25 -3.46 7.85
N LYS A 37 -16.65 -2.63 8.82
CA LYS A 37 -18.06 -2.31 9.09
C LYS A 37 -18.60 -1.24 8.15
N ILE A 38 -17.73 -0.62 7.34
CA ILE A 38 -18.09 0.47 6.42
C ILE A 38 -18.50 -0.08 5.06
N ASN A 39 -17.70 -0.99 4.49
CA ASN A 39 -17.92 -1.55 3.15
C ASN A 39 -18.19 -3.06 3.14
N GLN A 40 -18.30 -3.68 4.32
CA GLN A 40 -18.58 -5.11 4.53
C GLN A 40 -17.55 -6.06 3.89
N GLN A 41 -16.38 -5.53 3.50
CA GLN A 41 -15.28 -6.30 2.95
C GLN A 41 -14.37 -6.82 4.06
N SER A 42 -13.73 -7.97 3.83
CA SER A 42 -12.74 -8.53 4.75
C SER A 42 -11.34 -8.38 4.15
N TYR A 43 -10.40 -7.88 4.93
CA TYR A 43 -9.02 -7.63 4.54
C TYR A 43 -8.06 -8.35 5.49
N GLU A 44 -6.80 -8.47 5.06
CA GLU A 44 -5.68 -8.85 5.90
C GLU A 44 -4.72 -7.67 6.05
N LEU A 45 -4.35 -7.40 7.30
CA LEU A 45 -3.27 -6.50 7.65
C LEU A 45 -1.98 -7.30 7.75
N TYR A 46 -1.04 -7.06 6.86
CA TYR A 46 0.31 -7.62 6.92
C TYR A 46 1.19 -6.70 7.75
N VAL A 47 1.50 -7.10 8.97
CA VAL A 47 2.31 -6.30 9.89
C VAL A 47 3.76 -6.76 9.81
N ARG A 48 4.70 -5.84 9.60
CA ARG A 48 6.14 -6.05 9.74
C ARG A 48 6.67 -5.18 10.88
N LEU A 49 7.34 -5.81 11.84
CA LEU A 49 7.98 -5.12 12.95
C LEU A 49 9.50 -5.01 12.74
N PRO A 50 10.13 -3.90 13.19
CA PRO A 50 11.57 -3.75 13.08
C PRO A 50 12.31 -4.79 13.92
N LYS A 51 13.55 -5.14 13.53
CA LYS A 51 14.35 -6.16 14.23
C LYS A 51 14.53 -5.89 15.72
N GLY A 52 14.66 -4.61 16.11
CA GLY A 52 14.79 -4.16 17.49
C GLY A 52 13.49 -4.07 18.28
N TYR A 53 12.31 -4.35 17.69
CA TYR A 53 11.01 -4.02 18.28
C TYR A 53 10.87 -4.50 19.73
N ASN A 54 11.13 -5.79 20.00
CA ASN A 54 10.98 -6.39 21.34
C ASN A 54 12.09 -6.02 22.33
N LYS A 55 13.16 -5.36 21.88
CA LYS A 55 14.30 -4.96 22.72
C LYS A 55 14.18 -3.51 23.22
N SER A 56 13.13 -2.81 22.82
CA SER A 56 12.96 -1.37 23.04
C SER A 56 11.51 -1.01 23.35
N LYS A 57 11.34 0.01 24.21
CA LYS A 57 10.03 0.62 24.52
C LYS A 57 9.71 1.83 23.64
N ARG A 58 10.55 2.12 22.64
CA ARG A 58 10.32 3.22 21.69
C ARG A 58 8.99 3.07 20.95
N HIS A 59 8.44 4.22 20.57
CA HIS A 59 7.38 4.32 19.58
C HIS A 59 8.02 4.53 18.20
N TYR A 60 7.43 3.94 17.17
CA TYR A 60 7.97 3.89 15.81
C TYR A 60 7.03 4.62 14.83
N PRO A 61 7.55 5.19 13.74
CA PRO A 61 6.72 5.57 12.61
C PRO A 61 5.88 4.41 12.10
N LEU A 62 4.70 4.74 11.60
CA LEU A 62 3.87 3.82 10.84
C LEU A 62 3.99 4.11 9.35
N VAL A 63 4.35 3.09 8.57
CA VAL A 63 4.24 3.09 7.10
C VAL A 63 3.06 2.20 6.72
N LEU A 64 1.94 2.80 6.32
CA LEU A 64 0.79 2.09 5.79
C LEU A 64 0.95 1.96 4.28
N ILE A 65 0.90 0.73 3.75
CA ILE A 65 1.19 0.44 2.34
C ILE A 65 0.10 -0.44 1.72
N ASN A 66 -0.28 -0.14 0.48
CA ASN A 66 -1.29 -0.90 -0.25
C ASN A 66 -0.67 -1.92 -1.21
N ASP A 67 -1.50 -2.64 -1.96
CA ASP A 67 -1.09 -3.62 -2.99
C ASP A 67 -0.13 -4.72 -2.46
N THR A 68 -0.51 -5.38 -1.37
CA THR A 68 0.35 -6.31 -0.60
C THR A 68 0.85 -7.53 -1.37
N SER A 69 0.29 -7.83 -2.55
CA SER A 69 0.75 -8.91 -3.43
C SER A 69 2.21 -8.77 -3.85
N TYR A 70 2.74 -7.54 -3.88
CA TYR A 70 4.16 -7.28 -4.14
C TYR A 70 4.80 -6.37 -3.10
N SER A 71 4.03 -5.44 -2.50
CA SER A 71 4.60 -4.35 -1.74
C SER A 71 5.24 -4.79 -0.43
N ILE A 72 4.64 -5.75 0.29
CA ILE A 72 5.13 -6.18 1.61
C ILE A 72 6.43 -6.97 1.51
N ALA A 73 6.55 -7.89 0.55
CA ALA A 73 7.78 -8.61 0.32
C ALA A 73 8.91 -7.67 -0.11
N THR A 74 8.59 -6.73 -1.01
CA THR A 74 9.53 -5.70 -1.48
C THR A 74 10.01 -4.80 -0.33
N ALA A 75 9.07 -4.25 0.45
CA ALA A 75 9.37 -3.43 1.62
C ALA A 75 10.22 -4.20 2.65
N SER A 76 9.89 -5.47 2.90
CA SER A 76 10.63 -6.30 3.85
C SER A 76 12.07 -6.54 3.41
N GLY A 77 12.31 -6.78 2.12
CA GLY A 77 13.65 -6.93 1.56
C GLY A 77 14.46 -5.63 1.65
N ILE A 78 13.88 -4.50 1.25
CA ILE A 78 14.52 -3.18 1.36
C ILE A 78 14.89 -2.89 2.81
N LEU A 79 13.92 -2.98 3.72
CA LEU A 79 14.13 -2.67 5.13
C LEU A 79 15.09 -3.66 5.82
N HIS A 80 15.17 -4.91 5.36
CA HIS A 80 16.19 -5.82 5.88
C HIS A 80 17.62 -5.26 5.68
N LEU A 81 17.84 -4.52 4.61
CA LEU A 81 19.13 -3.95 4.22
C LEU A 81 19.40 -2.60 4.91
N ILE A 82 18.44 -1.68 4.87
CA ILE A 82 18.67 -0.27 5.22
C ILE A 82 18.18 0.14 6.63
N GLU A 83 17.26 -0.62 7.23
CA GLU A 83 16.63 -0.26 8.51
C GLU A 83 17.62 -0.34 9.68
N GLY A 84 17.63 0.69 10.53
CA GLY A 84 18.59 0.85 11.62
C GLY A 84 19.97 1.32 11.18
N ARG A 85 20.23 1.35 9.87
CA ARG A 85 21.45 1.84 9.22
C ARG A 85 21.15 3.21 8.61
N ASP A 86 20.78 3.22 7.33
CA ASP A 86 20.53 4.41 6.53
C ASP A 86 19.24 5.12 6.95
N ILE A 87 18.26 4.37 7.46
CA ILE A 87 17.02 4.92 8.00
C ILE A 87 16.78 4.46 9.44
N GLU A 88 15.95 5.18 10.17
CA GLU A 88 15.42 4.71 11.45
C GLU A 88 14.47 3.50 11.31
N GLU A 89 14.22 2.81 12.42
CA GLU A 89 13.30 1.67 12.46
C GLU A 89 11.84 2.10 12.29
N VAL A 90 11.07 1.38 11.46
CA VAL A 90 9.66 1.69 11.18
C VAL A 90 8.78 0.44 11.32
N VAL A 91 7.53 0.63 11.71
CA VAL A 91 6.50 -0.42 11.59
C VAL A 91 5.82 -0.27 10.24
N VAL A 92 5.77 -1.36 9.46
CA VAL A 92 5.04 -1.38 8.18
C VAL A 92 3.76 -2.17 8.35
N VAL A 93 2.64 -1.62 7.88
CA VAL A 93 1.35 -2.32 7.82
C VAL A 93 0.83 -2.28 6.40
N GLY A 94 0.72 -3.46 5.78
CA GLY A 94 0.14 -3.65 4.47
C GLY A 94 -1.36 -3.93 4.55
N ILE A 95 -2.19 -3.27 3.75
CA ILE A 95 -3.61 -3.63 3.63
C ILE A 95 -3.82 -4.42 2.33
N SER A 96 -4.27 -5.67 2.48
CA SER A 96 -4.53 -6.55 1.33
C SER A 96 -5.67 -6.05 0.44
N TYR A 97 -5.87 -6.72 -0.68
CA TYR A 97 -7.16 -6.70 -1.37
C TYR A 97 -8.23 -7.43 -0.53
N SER A 98 -9.50 -7.17 -0.81
CA SER A 98 -10.60 -7.86 -0.14
C SER A 98 -10.54 -9.37 -0.39
N LYS A 99 -10.62 -10.17 0.68
CA LYS A 99 -10.58 -11.63 0.62
C LYS A 99 -11.75 -12.16 -0.22
N GLY A 100 -11.45 -13.15 -1.05
CA GLY A 100 -12.43 -13.76 -1.96
C GLY A 100 -12.85 -12.86 -3.14
N THR A 101 -12.27 -11.67 -3.27
CA THR A 101 -12.51 -10.78 -4.42
C THR A 101 -11.30 -10.81 -5.34
N ASN A 102 -11.52 -10.69 -6.66
CA ASN A 102 -10.43 -10.46 -7.60
C ASN A 102 -9.63 -9.19 -7.20
N PRO A 103 -8.29 -9.25 -7.09
CA PRO A 103 -7.46 -8.11 -6.70
C PRO A 103 -7.73 -6.83 -7.48
N LEU A 104 -7.93 -6.93 -8.80
CA LEU A 104 -8.15 -5.78 -9.67
C LEU A 104 -9.52 -5.14 -9.43
N ILE A 105 -10.56 -5.95 -9.20
CA ILE A 105 -11.91 -5.47 -8.81
C ILE A 105 -11.84 -4.79 -7.44
N SER A 106 -11.20 -5.43 -6.46
CA SER A 106 -11.07 -4.87 -5.11
C SER A 106 -10.33 -3.54 -5.12
N ARG A 107 -9.19 -3.44 -5.80
CA ARG A 107 -8.40 -2.21 -5.83
C ARG A 107 -9.07 -1.12 -6.66
N THR A 108 -9.76 -1.44 -7.76
CA THR A 108 -10.54 -0.44 -8.50
C THR A 108 -11.64 0.14 -7.61
N ARG A 109 -12.41 -0.71 -6.91
CA ARG A 109 -13.41 -0.25 -5.95
C ARG A 109 -12.81 0.66 -4.89
N ASP A 110 -11.77 0.17 -4.22
CA ASP A 110 -11.26 0.78 -3.00
C ASP A 110 -10.39 2.02 -3.25
N TYR A 111 -9.72 2.13 -4.40
CA TYR A 111 -8.69 3.15 -4.62
C TYR A 111 -9.13 4.29 -5.54
N THR A 112 -10.25 4.15 -6.25
CA THR A 112 -10.72 5.21 -7.14
C THR A 112 -11.75 6.13 -6.47
N PRO A 113 -11.65 7.45 -6.69
CA PRO A 113 -12.41 8.44 -5.93
C PRO A 113 -13.84 8.66 -6.43
N THR A 114 -14.11 8.35 -7.70
CA THR A 114 -15.41 8.55 -8.36
C THR A 114 -15.80 7.32 -9.16
N PHE A 115 -17.10 7.15 -9.37
CA PHE A 115 -17.65 6.06 -10.18
C PHE A 115 -17.48 6.36 -11.67
N ALA A 116 -16.64 5.59 -12.35
CA ALA A 116 -16.28 5.80 -13.76
C ALA A 116 -16.43 4.49 -14.57
N PRO A 117 -17.67 4.01 -14.83
CA PRO A 117 -17.93 2.72 -15.46
C PRO A 117 -17.40 2.60 -16.90
N GLU A 118 -17.20 3.73 -17.57
CA GLU A 118 -16.73 3.83 -18.96
C GLU A 118 -15.22 4.15 -19.05
N GLU A 119 -14.48 4.11 -17.94
CA GLU A 119 -13.03 4.35 -17.92
C GLU A 119 -12.27 3.22 -18.64
N THR A 120 -11.84 3.52 -19.86
CA THR A 120 -11.20 2.56 -20.78
C THR A 120 -9.75 2.23 -20.43
N MET A 121 -9.05 3.10 -19.69
CA MET A 121 -7.65 2.88 -19.31
C MET A 121 -7.49 2.12 -17.99
N GLY A 122 -8.59 1.81 -17.30
CA GLY A 122 -8.54 1.02 -16.07
C GLY A 122 -8.38 -0.49 -16.27
N HIS A 123 -8.48 -1.24 -15.18
CA HIS A 123 -8.16 -2.67 -15.20
C HIS A 123 -9.08 -3.52 -16.08
N SER A 124 -10.40 -3.31 -15.99
CA SER A 124 -11.40 -4.01 -16.79
C SER A 124 -12.76 -3.33 -16.64
N ARG A 125 -13.66 -3.55 -17.61
CA ARG A 125 -15.05 -3.07 -17.54
C ARG A 125 -15.75 -3.56 -16.27
N GLU A 126 -15.56 -4.83 -15.91
CA GLU A 126 -16.11 -5.42 -14.68
C GLU A 126 -15.61 -4.71 -13.43
N ALA A 127 -14.30 -4.46 -13.33
CA ALA A 127 -13.73 -3.75 -12.19
C ALA A 127 -14.27 -2.31 -12.10
N GLN A 128 -14.49 -1.64 -13.24
CA GLN A 128 -15.02 -0.27 -13.25
C GLN A 128 -16.47 -0.18 -12.80
N GLN A 129 -17.27 -1.25 -12.93
CA GLN A 129 -18.65 -1.26 -12.42
C GLN A 129 -18.75 -1.12 -10.90
N VAL A 130 -17.64 -1.30 -10.17
CA VAL A 130 -17.59 -1.13 -8.71
C VAL A 130 -16.68 0.01 -8.27
N SER A 131 -16.20 0.83 -9.20
CA SER A 131 -15.31 1.96 -8.93
C SER A 131 -15.94 3.03 -7.99
N GLY A 132 -15.10 3.91 -7.45
CA GLY A 132 -15.56 5.12 -6.76
C GLY A 132 -15.80 4.98 -5.26
N GLN A 133 -15.26 3.95 -4.62
CA GLN A 133 -15.49 3.69 -3.19
C GLN A 133 -14.30 4.10 -2.31
N ALA A 134 -13.39 4.96 -2.80
CA ALA A 134 -12.27 5.46 -2.00
C ALA A 134 -12.70 6.06 -0.67
N ASN A 135 -13.81 6.83 -0.63
CA ASN A 135 -14.29 7.39 0.63
C ASN A 135 -14.59 6.31 1.70
N SER A 136 -15.30 5.25 1.31
CA SER A 136 -15.62 4.12 2.19
C SER A 136 -14.36 3.40 2.66
N TYR A 137 -13.37 3.22 1.78
CA TYR A 137 -12.11 2.59 2.10
C TYR A 137 -11.24 3.46 3.03
N VAL A 138 -11.15 4.76 2.79
CA VAL A 138 -10.46 5.72 3.68
C VAL A 138 -11.13 5.76 5.05
N LYS A 139 -12.46 5.73 5.10
CA LYS A 139 -13.19 5.69 6.39
C LYS A 139 -12.90 4.41 7.18
N PHE A 140 -12.78 3.28 6.48
CA PHE A 140 -12.32 2.02 7.09
C PHE A 140 -10.90 2.15 7.65
N ILE A 141 -9.98 2.77 6.90
CA ILE A 141 -8.61 3.01 7.38
C ILE A 141 -8.62 3.88 8.64
N GLU A 142 -9.29 5.03 8.58
CA GLU A 142 -9.36 6.03 9.65
C GLU A 142 -9.97 5.46 10.93
N THR A 143 -11.11 4.76 10.82
CA THR A 143 -11.93 4.41 11.99
C THR A 143 -11.69 3.00 12.52
N GLN A 144 -11.05 2.12 11.73
CA GLN A 144 -10.83 0.73 12.13
C GLN A 144 -9.35 0.35 12.08
N VAL A 145 -8.67 0.56 10.96
CA VAL A 145 -7.29 0.09 10.78
C VAL A 145 -6.31 0.86 11.66
N LEU A 146 -6.29 2.19 11.57
CA LEU A 146 -5.35 3.01 12.33
C LEU A 146 -5.55 2.85 13.85
N PRO A 147 -6.78 2.89 14.41
CA PRO A 147 -6.98 2.64 15.85
C PRO A 147 -6.54 1.24 16.28
N LEU A 148 -6.80 0.20 15.47
CA LEU A 148 -6.36 -1.16 15.77
C LEU A 148 -4.83 -1.25 15.82
N VAL A 149 -4.15 -0.72 14.81
CA VAL A 149 -2.68 -0.74 14.72
C VAL A 149 -2.05 0.07 15.85
N ILE A 150 -2.54 1.28 16.12
CA ILE A 150 -2.00 2.17 17.17
C ILE A 150 -2.21 1.57 18.58
N SER A 151 -3.32 0.85 18.81
CA SER A 151 -3.56 0.22 20.12
C SER A 151 -2.75 -1.06 20.33
N GLN A 152 -2.42 -1.79 19.27
CA GLN A 152 -1.68 -3.06 19.37
C GLN A 152 -0.16 -2.88 19.31
N TYR A 153 0.33 -1.83 18.63
CA TYR A 153 1.76 -1.59 18.43
C TYR A 153 2.19 -0.23 18.97
N ARG A 154 3.46 -0.12 19.33
CA ARG A 154 4.06 1.14 19.81
C ARG A 154 4.28 2.08 18.62
N ILE A 155 3.21 2.74 18.20
CA ILE A 155 3.21 3.66 17.07
C ILE A 155 3.26 5.10 17.57
N ASP A 156 4.13 5.91 16.97
CA ASP A 156 4.05 7.36 17.08
C ASP A 156 2.92 7.85 16.17
N SER A 157 1.78 8.21 16.77
CA SER A 157 0.59 8.61 16.03
C SER A 157 0.77 9.92 15.26
N SER A 158 1.81 10.70 15.52
CA SER A 158 2.15 11.90 14.75
C SER A 158 2.91 11.59 13.46
N ARG A 159 3.50 10.39 13.33
CA ARG A 159 4.37 10.00 12.20
C ARG A 159 3.79 8.82 11.44
N LYS A 160 2.77 9.11 10.64
CA LYS A 160 2.07 8.12 9.80
C LYS A 160 2.30 8.46 8.34
N THR A 161 2.84 7.50 7.59
CA THR A 161 3.10 7.63 6.16
C THR A 161 2.19 6.72 5.37
N PHE A 162 1.59 7.23 4.31
CA PHE A 162 0.88 6.42 3.33
C PHE A 162 1.75 6.17 2.10
N VAL A 163 1.79 4.92 1.64
CA VAL A 163 2.52 4.51 0.44
C VAL A 163 1.57 3.87 -0.55
N GLY A 164 1.53 4.42 -1.76
CA GLY A 164 0.65 3.94 -2.82
C GLY A 164 1.26 4.11 -4.20
N HIS A 165 0.95 3.17 -5.09
CA HIS A 165 1.43 3.17 -6.48
C HIS A 165 0.28 3.01 -7.48
N SER A 166 0.34 3.71 -8.62
CA SER A 166 -0.73 3.66 -9.64
C SER A 166 -2.06 4.15 -9.05
N TYR A 167 -3.13 3.35 -9.07
CA TYR A 167 -4.36 3.64 -8.32
C TYR A 167 -4.13 3.84 -6.81
N GLY A 168 -3.14 3.19 -6.20
CA GLY A 168 -2.75 3.50 -4.82
C GLY A 168 -2.19 4.92 -4.68
N GLY A 169 -1.47 5.44 -5.68
CA GLY A 169 -0.99 6.83 -5.70
C GLY A 169 -2.13 7.83 -5.92
N LEU A 170 -3.13 7.46 -6.74
CA LEU A 170 -4.38 8.19 -6.88
C LEU A 170 -5.14 8.27 -5.53
N LEU A 171 -5.30 7.14 -4.84
CA LEU A 171 -5.90 7.09 -3.50
C LEU A 171 -5.13 7.95 -2.49
N GLY A 172 -3.80 7.86 -2.49
CA GLY A 172 -2.97 8.67 -1.59
C GLY A 172 -3.16 10.17 -1.82
N THR A 173 -3.27 10.59 -3.08
CA THR A 173 -3.56 12.00 -3.43
C THR A 173 -5.01 12.38 -3.06
N TYR A 174 -5.97 11.46 -3.22
CA TYR A 174 -7.33 11.66 -2.75
C TYR A 174 -7.37 11.89 -1.23
N ILE A 175 -6.67 11.05 -0.44
CA ILE A 175 -6.57 11.20 1.01
C ILE A 175 -5.95 12.55 1.37
N LEU A 176 -4.84 12.92 0.73
CA LEU A 176 -4.17 14.20 0.94
C LEU A 176 -5.12 15.40 0.79
N LEU A 177 -5.99 15.37 -0.22
CA LEU A 177 -6.92 16.48 -0.50
C LEU A 177 -8.21 16.44 0.33
N HIS A 178 -8.64 15.29 0.84
CA HIS A 178 -9.91 15.15 1.56
C HIS A 178 -9.75 15.05 3.08
N GLN A 179 -8.65 14.48 3.55
CA GLN A 179 -8.33 14.28 4.96
C GLN A 179 -6.81 14.47 5.18
N PRO A 180 -6.28 15.70 4.99
CA PRO A 180 -4.84 15.96 5.00
C PRO A 180 -4.14 15.60 6.32
N GLU A 181 -4.87 15.62 7.44
CA GLU A 181 -4.34 15.28 8.77
C GLU A 181 -4.22 13.75 9.01
N LEU A 182 -4.77 12.92 8.11
CA LEU A 182 -4.82 11.47 8.32
C LEU A 182 -3.42 10.85 8.27
N PHE A 183 -2.54 11.38 7.43
CA PHE A 183 -1.13 10.99 7.35
C PHE A 183 -0.26 12.23 7.31
N SER A 184 0.85 12.22 8.05
CA SER A 184 1.82 13.32 8.06
C SER A 184 2.70 13.30 6.81
N SER A 185 2.84 12.14 6.16
CA SER A 185 3.71 11.99 4.99
C SER A 185 3.18 10.98 3.97
N TYR A 186 3.66 11.10 2.73
CA TYR A 186 3.20 10.28 1.62
C TYR A 186 4.37 9.92 0.68
N ILE A 187 4.40 8.67 0.23
CA ILE A 187 5.24 8.20 -0.89
C ILE A 187 4.29 7.75 -2.00
N LEU A 188 4.18 8.54 -3.06
CA LEU A 188 3.19 8.36 -4.11
C LEU A 188 3.88 8.06 -5.44
N GLY A 189 3.82 6.82 -5.87
CA GLY A 189 4.44 6.33 -7.08
C GLY A 189 3.48 6.32 -8.28
N SER A 190 3.85 6.96 -9.37
CA SER A 190 3.15 6.93 -10.65
C SER A 190 1.63 7.09 -10.50
N PRO A 191 1.14 8.14 -9.81
CA PRO A 191 -0.27 8.26 -9.49
C PRO A 191 -1.10 8.35 -10.78
N SER A 192 -2.20 7.60 -10.85
CA SER A 192 -3.07 7.52 -12.04
C SER A 192 -3.95 8.76 -12.19
N PHE A 193 -3.33 9.92 -12.37
CA PHE A 193 -3.99 11.21 -12.48
C PHE A 193 -4.86 11.39 -13.72
N TRP A 194 -4.72 10.51 -14.70
CA TRP A 194 -5.60 10.43 -15.87
C TRP A 194 -7.04 9.99 -15.55
N TYR A 195 -7.24 9.29 -14.41
CA TYR A 195 -8.50 8.64 -14.05
C TYR A 195 -9.69 9.60 -14.09
N ASP A 196 -10.79 9.13 -14.67
CA ASP A 196 -12.09 9.82 -14.73
C ASP A 196 -11.95 11.26 -15.22
N ASN A 197 -11.32 11.39 -16.39
CA ASN A 197 -11.04 12.67 -17.04
C ASN A 197 -10.31 13.65 -16.10
N LYS A 198 -9.23 13.18 -15.48
CA LYS A 198 -8.38 13.98 -14.57
C LYS A 198 -9.10 14.51 -13.33
N VAL A 199 -10.02 13.73 -12.75
CA VAL A 199 -10.86 14.16 -11.60
C VAL A 199 -10.07 14.75 -10.42
N ILE A 200 -8.85 14.26 -10.18
CA ILE A 200 -8.00 14.73 -9.07
C ILE A 200 -7.61 16.21 -9.19
N PHE A 201 -7.53 16.74 -10.42
CA PHE A 201 -7.22 18.15 -10.67
C PHE A 201 -8.39 19.05 -10.25
N GLU A 202 -9.63 18.63 -10.53
CA GLU A 202 -10.81 19.36 -10.08
C GLU A 202 -10.99 19.25 -8.56
N MET A 203 -10.64 18.11 -7.95
CA MET A 203 -10.62 17.96 -6.49
C MET A 203 -9.62 18.91 -5.83
N GLU A 204 -8.39 19.00 -6.35
CA GLU A 204 -7.38 19.95 -5.88
C GLU A 204 -7.90 21.38 -5.98
N LYS A 205 -8.45 21.75 -7.14
CA LYS A 205 -9.00 23.08 -7.38
C LYS A 205 -10.12 23.43 -6.42
N ASN A 206 -10.96 22.47 -6.05
CA ASN A 206 -12.02 22.67 -5.07
C ASN A 206 -11.48 22.77 -3.63
N TYR A 207 -10.45 21.99 -3.29
CA TYR A 207 -9.74 22.11 -2.02
C TYR A 207 -9.14 23.52 -1.85
N ALA A 208 -8.44 24.00 -2.90
CA ALA A 208 -7.78 25.30 -2.94
C ALA A 208 -8.72 26.50 -2.73
N LYS A 209 -10.01 26.37 -3.09
CA LYS A 209 -11.01 27.45 -2.89
C LYS A 209 -11.24 27.78 -1.41
N HIS A 210 -11.05 26.80 -0.53
CA HIS A 210 -11.42 26.90 0.87
C HIS A 210 -10.24 26.70 1.81
N ASN A 211 -9.11 26.19 1.31
CA ASN A 211 -7.96 25.82 2.12
C ASN A 211 -6.68 26.43 1.52
N SER A 212 -5.84 26.98 2.40
CA SER A 212 -4.49 27.48 2.06
C SER A 212 -3.39 26.77 2.85
N VAL A 213 -3.75 25.79 3.69
CA VAL A 213 -2.84 25.00 4.51
C VAL A 213 -3.00 23.54 4.10
N LEU A 214 -1.89 22.85 3.85
CA LEU A 214 -1.86 21.43 3.53
C LEU A 214 -0.71 20.78 4.31
N PRO A 215 -0.93 20.37 5.57
CA PRO A 215 0.12 19.99 6.52
C PRO A 215 0.66 18.57 6.26
N ALA A 216 1.33 18.38 5.12
CA ALA A 216 1.84 17.09 4.70
C ALA A 216 3.20 17.20 4.02
N THR A 217 4.00 16.13 4.17
CA THR A 217 5.23 15.92 3.41
C THR A 217 5.01 14.88 2.32
N VAL A 218 5.19 15.22 1.05
CA VAL A 218 4.91 14.30 -0.06
C VAL A 218 6.14 14.07 -0.91
N ARG A 219 6.42 12.82 -1.24
CA ARG A 219 7.43 12.40 -2.21
C ARG A 219 6.74 11.69 -3.36
N TYR A 220 6.61 12.41 -4.48
CA TYR A 220 6.11 11.85 -5.72
C TYR A 220 7.25 11.19 -6.49
N PHE A 221 6.98 10.03 -7.06
CA PHE A 221 7.91 9.36 -7.95
C PHE A 221 7.19 8.91 -9.21
N ILE A 222 7.87 8.88 -10.34
CA ILE A 222 7.30 8.32 -11.58
C ILE A 222 8.39 7.75 -12.46
N GLY A 223 8.10 6.68 -13.19
CA GLY A 223 9.02 6.10 -14.15
C GLY A 223 9.15 6.97 -15.39
N GLY A 224 10.39 7.18 -15.84
CA GLY A 224 10.70 8.06 -16.98
C GLY A 224 10.14 7.58 -18.31
N LYS A 225 9.73 6.30 -18.42
CA LYS A 225 9.13 5.70 -19.63
C LYS A 225 7.59 5.72 -19.61
N GLU A 226 6.95 6.42 -18.67
CA GLU A 226 5.48 6.39 -18.50
C GLU A 226 4.70 7.39 -19.37
N GLY A 227 5.37 8.07 -20.32
CA GLY A 227 4.71 8.88 -21.34
C GLY A 227 3.81 9.97 -20.75
N PHE A 228 2.52 9.94 -21.10
CA PHE A 228 1.56 10.96 -20.67
C PHE A 228 1.39 11.05 -19.14
N MET A 229 1.62 9.96 -18.39
CA MET A 229 1.55 10.01 -16.93
C MET A 229 2.65 10.91 -16.34
N VAL A 230 3.83 10.98 -16.98
CA VAL A 230 4.89 11.93 -16.61
C VAL A 230 4.42 13.38 -16.82
N THR A 231 3.72 13.63 -17.92
CA THR A 231 3.13 14.94 -18.22
C THR A 231 2.06 15.31 -17.20
N ASP A 232 1.15 14.40 -16.86
CA ASP A 232 0.10 14.62 -15.86
C ASP A 232 0.68 14.94 -14.48
N LEU A 233 1.72 14.21 -14.04
CA LEU A 233 2.38 14.52 -12.78
C LEU A 233 2.98 15.92 -12.81
N LYS A 234 3.74 16.27 -13.87
CA LYS A 234 4.35 17.60 -14.02
C LYS A 234 3.32 18.73 -14.04
N GLU A 235 2.20 18.52 -14.70
CA GLU A 235 1.07 19.46 -14.71
C GLU A 235 0.53 19.68 -13.30
N PHE A 236 0.30 18.59 -12.55
CA PHE A 236 -0.17 18.65 -11.17
C PHE A 236 0.85 19.39 -10.27
N MET A 237 2.16 19.12 -10.40
CA MET A 237 3.20 19.85 -9.65
C MET A 237 3.18 21.35 -9.97
N SER A 238 3.02 21.74 -11.25
CA SER A 238 2.92 23.15 -11.62
C SER A 238 1.72 23.86 -11.00
N ILE A 239 0.62 23.12 -10.78
CA ILE A 239 -0.54 23.65 -10.05
C ILE A 239 -0.15 23.87 -8.58
N LEU A 240 0.42 22.86 -7.91
CA LEU A 240 0.84 22.96 -6.51
C LEU A 240 1.85 24.10 -6.28
N ASP A 241 2.80 24.30 -7.19
CA ASP A 241 3.73 25.44 -7.18
C ASP A 241 3.01 26.79 -7.16
N LYS A 242 1.91 26.93 -7.91
CA LYS A 242 1.12 28.16 -7.93
C LYS A 242 0.25 28.34 -6.69
N ARG A 243 -0.13 27.24 -6.02
CA ARG A 243 -0.97 27.30 -4.81
C ARG A 243 -0.24 27.84 -3.60
N GLN A 244 1.06 27.53 -3.48
CA GLN A 244 1.87 27.92 -2.31
C GLN A 244 1.19 27.53 -0.99
N TYR A 245 0.70 26.28 -0.90
CA TYR A 245 0.07 25.77 0.32
C TYR A 245 1.03 25.90 1.51
N LYS A 246 0.52 26.44 2.63
CA LYS A 246 1.26 26.52 3.88
C LYS A 246 1.43 25.13 4.50
N SER A 247 2.56 24.92 5.16
CA SER A 247 2.91 23.65 5.82
C SER A 247 2.98 22.45 4.89
N PHE A 248 3.14 22.68 3.58
CA PHE A 248 3.24 21.64 2.58
C PHE A 248 4.67 21.54 2.07
N ASP A 249 5.32 20.40 2.31
CA ASP A 249 6.61 20.07 1.70
C ASP A 249 6.38 18.99 0.65
N TYR A 250 6.73 19.24 -0.60
CA TYR A 250 6.63 18.22 -1.62
C TYR A 250 7.81 18.24 -2.58
N GLN A 251 8.16 17.04 -3.04
CA GLN A 251 9.18 16.82 -4.06
C GLN A 251 8.67 15.81 -5.06
N HIS A 252 9.14 15.89 -6.30
CA HIS A 252 8.86 14.89 -7.31
C HIS A 252 10.15 14.43 -8.00
N THR A 253 10.24 13.13 -8.27
CA THR A 253 11.39 12.53 -8.96
C THR A 253 10.89 11.73 -10.15
N VAL A 254 11.43 12.05 -11.33
CA VAL A 254 11.29 11.21 -12.53
C VAL A 254 12.47 10.24 -12.56
N ILE A 255 12.22 8.96 -12.33
CA ILE A 255 13.25 7.94 -12.28
C ILE A 255 13.58 7.50 -13.72
N PRO A 256 14.79 7.77 -14.24
CA PRO A 256 15.11 7.46 -15.62
C PRO A 256 15.08 5.95 -15.88
N ASN A 257 14.77 5.58 -17.13
CA ASN A 257 14.81 4.20 -17.63
C ASN A 257 13.85 3.18 -16.99
N THR A 258 13.03 3.56 -16.02
CA THR A 258 12.01 2.71 -15.40
C THR A 258 10.64 2.86 -16.08
N SER A 259 9.93 1.76 -16.21
CA SER A 259 8.51 1.68 -16.55
C SER A 259 7.62 1.76 -15.31
N HIS A 260 6.31 1.87 -15.53
CA HIS A 260 5.27 1.83 -14.50
C HIS A 260 5.47 0.69 -13.48
N PHE A 261 5.90 -0.49 -13.91
CA PHE A 261 6.05 -1.64 -13.02
C PHE A 261 7.44 -1.72 -12.36
N SER A 262 8.50 -1.36 -13.09
CA SER A 262 9.88 -1.46 -12.57
C SER A 262 10.25 -0.39 -11.55
N VAL A 263 9.47 0.71 -11.49
CA VAL A 263 9.79 1.88 -10.67
C VAL A 263 9.56 1.65 -9.17
N PHE A 264 8.69 0.69 -8.80
CA PHE A 264 8.20 0.56 -7.42
C PHE A 264 9.28 0.29 -6.37
N ALA A 265 10.21 -0.62 -6.63
CA ALA A 265 11.25 -0.92 -5.63
C ALA A 265 12.17 0.29 -5.40
N GLN A 266 12.47 1.04 -6.47
CA GLN A 266 13.33 2.22 -6.40
C GLN A 266 12.63 3.38 -5.70
N LEU A 267 11.38 3.70 -6.06
CA LEU A 267 10.63 4.78 -5.41
C LEU A 267 10.40 4.49 -3.92
N LEU A 268 10.16 3.23 -3.54
CA LEU A 268 9.97 2.88 -2.15
C LEU A 268 11.27 3.08 -1.36
N THR A 269 12.40 2.66 -1.93
CA THR A 269 13.72 2.84 -1.31
C THR A 269 14.05 4.32 -1.14
N GLU A 270 13.98 5.11 -2.21
CA GLU A 270 14.28 6.55 -2.18
C GLU A 270 13.30 7.32 -1.28
N GLY A 271 12.01 6.99 -1.32
CA GLY A 271 11.00 7.60 -0.47
C GLY A 271 11.22 7.32 1.01
N LEU A 272 11.55 6.08 1.39
CA LEU A 272 11.87 5.73 2.77
C LEU A 272 13.12 6.47 3.27
N ILE A 273 14.17 6.53 2.45
CA ILE A 273 15.40 7.29 2.78
C ILE A 273 15.08 8.77 2.93
N SER A 274 14.27 9.35 2.05
CA SER A 274 13.94 10.78 2.14
C SER A 274 13.15 11.14 3.39
N LEU A 275 12.26 10.26 3.87
CA LEU A 275 11.40 10.55 5.03
C LEU A 275 11.99 10.11 6.37
N TYR A 276 12.85 9.09 6.38
CA TYR A 276 13.34 8.44 7.60
C TYR A 276 14.87 8.33 7.67
N GLY A 277 15.58 8.92 6.70
CA GLY A 277 17.03 8.98 6.66
C GLY A 277 17.61 9.68 7.88
N LYS A 278 18.75 9.18 8.36
CA LYS A 278 19.53 9.82 9.43
C LYS A 278 20.53 10.84 8.89
#